data_AF-A0A932J9C8-F1
#
_entry.id   AF-A0A932J9C8-F1
#
_cell.length_a   1.000
_cell.length_b   1.000
_cell.length_c   1.000
_cell.angle_alpha   90.00
_cell.angle_beta   90.00
_cell.angle_gamma   90.00
#
_symmetry.space_group_name_H-M   'P 1'
#
loop_
_entity.id
_entity.type
_entity.pdbx_description
1 polymer ?
#
loop_
_entity_poly.entity_id
_entity_poly.type
_entity_poly.pdbx_seq_one_letter_code
_entity_poly.pdbx_strand_id
1 'polypeptide(L)'
;LQTVNVIRGLREDYKRGWIFVPKTFCAAVNIKREDLFRPEHRAEAIQVLDMLADKAERHLCAAMTYLKALPPWQHSIRLFCIFPLMFAVRTLAISRKNHSVLESEAKISREEVTRIVRDSTLWGWSNLWLDHYYRQLSTVAE
;
A
#
# COMPACT_ATOMS: atom_id res chain seq x y z
N LEU A 1 -0.64 2.90 -6.70
CA LEU A 1 -0.11 1.53 -6.89
C LEU A 1 1.41 1.47 -6.70
N GLN A 2 2.21 2.19 -7.50
CA GLN A 2 3.66 1.97 -7.47
C GLN A 2 4.35 2.33 -6.15
N THR A 3 3.89 3.36 -5.43
CA THR A 3 4.41 3.66 -4.08
C THR A 3 4.21 2.50 -3.11
N VAL A 4 3.08 1.78 -3.20
CA VAL A 4 2.82 0.59 -2.35
C VAL A 4 3.77 -0.54 -2.71
N ASN A 5 4.08 -0.74 -3.99
CA ASN A 5 5.05 -1.75 -4.42
C ASN A 5 6.46 -1.43 -3.91
N VAL A 6 6.87 -0.16 -3.95
CA VAL A 6 8.17 0.28 -3.39
C VAL A 6 8.23 0.01 -1.88
N ILE A 7 7.16 0.30 -1.15
CA ILE A 7 7.08 -0.01 0.28
C ILE A 7 7.19 -1.51 0.51
N ARG A 8 6.37 -2.30 -0.18
CA ARG A 8 6.34 -3.76 -0.06
C ARG A 8 7.68 -4.42 -0.36
N GLY A 9 8.37 -3.94 -1.40
CA GLY A 9 9.64 -4.49 -1.89
C GLY A 9 10.89 -3.90 -1.25
N LEU A 10 10.75 -3.01 -0.27
CA LEU A 10 11.83 -2.14 0.22
C LEU A 10 13.12 -2.92 0.56
N ARG A 11 13.02 -4.04 1.30
CA ARG A 11 14.16 -4.88 1.67
C ARG A 11 14.76 -5.66 0.50
N GLU A 12 13.92 -6.22 -0.38
CA GLU A 12 14.39 -7.01 -1.52
C GLU A 12 15.05 -6.13 -2.58
N ASP A 13 14.53 -4.93 -2.81
CA ASP A 13 15.13 -3.93 -3.68
C ASP A 13 16.52 -3.51 -3.14
N TYR A 14 16.64 -3.32 -1.83
CA TYR A 14 17.93 -3.03 -1.20
C TYR A 14 18.94 -4.16 -1.37
N LYS A 15 18.54 -5.43 -1.20
CA LYS A 15 19.42 -6.59 -1.46
C LYS A 15 19.94 -6.63 -2.90
N ARG A 16 19.16 -6.10 -3.85
CA ARG A 16 19.55 -5.96 -5.27
C ARG A 16 20.40 -4.72 -5.55
N GLY A 17 20.67 -3.90 -4.53
CA GLY A 17 21.42 -2.65 -4.64
C GLY A 17 20.59 -1.46 -5.10
N TRP A 18 19.26 -1.55 -5.06
CA TRP A 18 18.35 -0.49 -5.50
C TRP A 18 17.73 0.22 -4.30
N ILE A 19 17.62 1.55 -4.40
CA ILE A 19 16.97 2.37 -3.38
C ILE A 19 16.05 3.37 -4.08
N PHE A 20 14.75 3.10 -4.03
CA PHE A 20 13.71 3.95 -4.64
C PHE A 20 13.15 5.00 -3.67
N VAL A 21 13.63 5.02 -2.43
CA VAL A 21 13.21 5.99 -1.41
C VAL A 21 13.68 7.41 -1.80
N PRO A 22 12.79 8.42 -1.79
CA PRO A 22 13.17 9.79 -2.08
C PRO A 22 14.24 10.33 -1.11
N LYS A 23 15.28 10.97 -1.65
CA LYS A 23 16.34 11.61 -0.84
C LYS A 23 15.80 12.62 0.17
N THR A 24 14.72 13.32 -0.19
CA THR A 24 14.06 14.31 0.68
C THR A 24 13.47 13.70 1.94
N PHE A 25 13.06 12.42 1.90
CA PHE A 25 12.49 11.75 3.07
C PHE A 25 13.60 11.33 4.04
N CYS A 26 14.69 10.76 3.53
CA CYS A 26 15.87 10.46 4.35
C CYS A 26 16.48 11.72 4.98
N ALA A 27 16.56 12.82 4.22
CA ALA A 27 17.08 14.09 4.72
C ALA A 27 16.22 14.68 5.85
N ALA A 28 14.89 14.48 5.83
CA ALA A 28 14.00 14.96 6.89
C ALA A 28 14.28 14.32 8.26
N VAL A 29 14.90 13.13 8.28
CA VAL A 29 15.29 12.40 9.50
C VAL A 29 16.80 12.34 9.68
N ASN A 30 17.57 13.17 8.95
CA ASN A 30 19.03 13.27 9.03
C ASN A 30 19.83 11.99 8.73
N ILE A 31 19.31 11.11 7.86
CA ILE A 31 20.05 9.91 7.40
C ILE A 31 20.35 9.98 5.90
N LYS A 32 21.39 9.27 5.47
CA LYS A 32 21.60 9.00 4.05
C LYS A 32 20.80 7.79 3.62
N ARG A 33 20.42 7.74 2.35
CA ARG A 33 19.62 6.66 1.77
C ARG A 33 20.33 5.29 1.88
N GLU A 34 21.66 5.29 1.78
CA GLU A 34 22.50 4.09 1.91
C GLU A 34 22.52 3.53 3.34
N ASP A 35 22.23 4.39 4.32
CA ASP A 35 22.25 4.04 5.74
C ASP A 35 20.88 3.60 6.25
N LEU A 36 19.83 3.67 5.41
CA LEU A 36 18.43 3.39 5.75
C LEU A 36 18.19 1.99 6.33
N PHE A 37 18.99 0.99 5.94
CA PHE A 37 18.84 -0.40 6.39
C PHE A 37 19.85 -0.82 7.45
N ARG A 38 20.65 0.13 7.95
CA ARG A 38 21.59 -0.12 9.02
C ARG A 38 20.86 -0.26 10.36
N PRO A 39 21.25 -1.21 11.22
CA PRO A 39 20.55 -1.45 12.49
C PRO A 39 20.58 -0.22 13.41
N GLU A 40 21.60 0.64 13.30
CA GLU A 40 21.72 1.87 14.09
C GLU A 40 20.66 2.92 13.73
N HIS A 41 20.10 2.88 12.52
CA HIS A 41 19.13 3.86 12.02
C HIS A 41 17.70 3.30 11.94
N ARG A 42 17.39 2.26 12.73
CA ARG A 42 16.09 1.58 12.68
C ARG A 42 14.91 2.53 12.95
N ALA A 43 15.07 3.46 13.89
CA ALA A 43 14.00 4.39 14.26
C ALA A 43 13.69 5.38 13.12
N GLU A 44 14.74 5.92 12.49
CA GLU A 44 14.66 6.83 11.36
C GLU A 44 14.13 6.12 10.11
N ALA A 45 14.50 4.85 9.91
CA ALA A 45 13.97 4.03 8.83
C ALA A 45 12.46 3.80 8.96
N ILE A 46 11.97 3.62 10.19
CA ILE A 46 10.53 3.52 10.47
C ILE A 46 9.83 4.85 10.14
N GLN A 47 10.40 6.00 10.54
CA GLN A 47 9.82 7.30 10.20
C GLN A 47 9.74 7.53 8.69
N VAL A 48 10.79 7.14 7.94
CA VAL A 48 10.79 7.21 6.47
C VAL A 48 9.73 6.29 5.86
N LEU A 49 9.56 5.09 6.42
CA LEU A 49 8.51 4.15 6.02
C LEU A 49 7.11 4.76 6.24
N ASP A 50 6.88 5.42 7.38
CA ASP A 50 5.62 6.11 7.65
C ASP A 50 5.36 7.25 6.65
N MET A 51 6.37 8.06 6.34
CA MET A 51 6.25 9.11 5.32
C MET A 51 5.89 8.54 3.93
N LEU A 52 6.47 7.40 3.56
CA LEU A 52 6.12 6.69 2.33
C LEU A 52 4.69 6.15 2.38
N ALA A 53 4.29 5.57 3.51
CA ALA A 53 2.95 5.03 3.71
C ALA A 53 1.89 6.13 3.61
N ASP A 54 2.10 7.28 4.25
CA ASP A 54 1.20 8.43 4.17
C ASP A 54 1.09 8.95 2.72
N LYS A 55 2.22 8.98 1.99
CA LYS A 55 2.19 9.33 0.56
C LYS A 55 1.36 8.34 -0.24
N ALA A 56 1.54 7.03 -0.01
CA ALA A 56 0.79 5.99 -0.68
C ALA A 56 -0.72 6.12 -0.36
N GLU A 57 -1.08 6.33 0.90
CA GLU A 57 -2.45 6.50 1.36
C GLU A 57 -3.14 7.67 0.68
N ARG A 58 -2.50 8.84 0.59
CA ARG A 58 -3.06 9.99 -0.16
C ARG A 58 -3.37 9.65 -1.61
N HIS A 59 -2.48 8.91 -2.28
CA HIS A 59 -2.71 8.47 -3.66
C HIS A 59 -3.83 7.42 -3.77
N LEU A 60 -3.97 6.51 -2.78
CA LEU A 60 -5.06 5.53 -2.76
C LEU A 60 -6.41 6.20 -2.50
N CYS A 61 -6.47 7.20 -1.61
CA CYS A 61 -7.67 8.03 -1.40
C CYS A 61 -8.07 8.77 -2.68
N ALA A 62 -7.12 9.38 -3.38
CA ALA A 62 -7.40 10.02 -4.68
C ALA A 62 -7.87 9.01 -5.74
N ALA A 63 -7.28 7.81 -5.77
CA ALA A 63 -7.71 6.73 -6.65
C ALA A 63 -9.12 6.23 -6.32
N MET A 64 -9.51 6.19 -5.04
CA MET A 64 -10.89 5.90 -4.64
C MET A 64 -11.86 6.97 -5.16
N THR A 65 -11.51 8.26 -5.05
CA THR A 65 -12.33 9.34 -5.64
C THR A 65 -12.50 9.16 -7.15
N TYR A 66 -11.42 8.86 -7.87
CA TYR A 66 -11.47 8.56 -9.30
C TYR A 66 -12.40 7.37 -9.60
N LEU A 67 -12.28 6.28 -8.83
CA LEU A 67 -13.08 5.08 -8.99
C LEU A 67 -14.57 5.35 -8.79
N LYS A 68 -14.93 6.15 -7.78
CA LYS A 68 -16.34 6.51 -7.51
C LYS A 68 -16.94 7.44 -8.57
N ALA A 69 -16.10 8.16 -9.32
CA ALA A 69 -16.53 8.97 -10.47
C ALA A 69 -16.85 8.13 -11.71
N LEU A 70 -16.39 6.87 -11.78
CA LEU A 70 -16.75 5.96 -12.87
C LEU A 70 -18.23 5.59 -12.80
N PRO A 71 -18.96 5.60 -13.92
CA PRO A 71 -20.38 5.26 -13.92
C PRO A 71 -20.67 3.84 -13.41
N PRO A 72 -21.70 3.63 -12.55
CA PRO A 72 -22.01 2.30 -12.01
C PRO A 72 -22.34 1.25 -13.08
N TRP A 73 -22.88 1.66 -14.22
CA TRP A 73 -23.22 0.78 -15.34
C TRP A 73 -21.98 0.26 -16.11
N GLN A 74 -20.82 0.90 -15.97
CA GLN A 74 -19.55 0.43 -16.55
C GLN A 74 -18.85 -0.57 -15.63
N HIS A 75 -19.58 -1.64 -15.27
CA HIS A 75 -19.18 -2.54 -14.19
C HIS A 75 -17.79 -3.19 -14.43
N SER A 76 -17.49 -3.65 -15.64
CA SER A 76 -16.20 -4.27 -15.97
C SER A 76 -15.02 -3.31 -15.81
N ILE A 77 -15.19 -2.04 -16.21
CA ILE A 77 -14.16 -1.00 -16.05
C ILE A 77 -13.95 -0.69 -14.57
N ARG A 78 -15.05 -0.61 -13.80
CA ARG A 78 -14.97 -0.44 -12.35
C ARG A 78 -14.21 -1.59 -11.70
N LEU A 79 -14.54 -2.84 -11.99
CA LEU A 79 -13.83 -4.00 -11.45
C LEU A 79 -12.34 -3.99 -11.77
N PHE A 80 -11.98 -3.64 -13.01
CA PHE A 80 -10.58 -3.48 -13.42
C PHE A 80 -9.83 -2.47 -12.55
N CYS A 81 -10.48 -1.37 -12.13
CA CYS A 81 -9.90 -0.39 -11.22
C CYS A 81 -9.97 -0.80 -9.73
N ILE A 82 -11.03 -1.51 -9.32
CA ILE A 82 -11.26 -1.91 -7.92
C ILE A 82 -10.19 -2.91 -7.48
N PHE A 83 -9.94 -3.96 -8.26
CA PHE A 83 -9.01 -5.02 -7.85
C PHE A 83 -7.62 -4.50 -7.47
N PRO A 84 -6.88 -3.77 -8.33
CA PRO A 84 -5.56 -3.28 -7.97
C PRO A 84 -5.61 -2.26 -6.82
N LEU A 85 -6.66 -1.46 -6.71
CA LEU A 85 -6.83 -0.52 -5.59
C LEU A 85 -6.96 -1.28 -4.27
N MET A 86 -7.87 -2.26 -4.18
CA MET A 86 -8.11 -3.03 -2.96
C MET A 86 -6.89 -3.85 -2.54
N PHE A 87 -6.18 -4.46 -3.51
CA PHE A 87 -4.92 -5.14 -3.22
C PHE A 87 -3.87 -4.18 -2.65
N ALA A 88 -3.75 -2.99 -3.22
CA ALA A 88 -2.79 -2.00 -2.75
C ALA A 88 -3.12 -1.46 -1.35
N VAL A 89 -4.41 -1.25 -1.05
CA VAL A 89 -4.87 -0.84 0.30
C VAL A 89 -4.50 -1.90 1.33
N ARG A 90 -4.86 -3.16 1.06
CA ARG A 90 -4.55 -4.26 1.97
C ARG A 90 -3.05 -4.46 2.17
N THR A 91 -2.28 -4.41 1.08
CA THR A 91 -0.81 -4.51 1.11
C THR A 91 -0.20 -3.38 1.94
N LEU A 92 -0.68 -2.14 1.77
CA LEU A 92 -0.20 -0.99 2.54
C LEU A 92 -0.50 -1.15 4.03
N ALA A 93 -1.71 -1.60 4.39
CA ALA A 93 -2.10 -1.82 5.77
C ALA A 93 -1.19 -2.83 6.48
N ILE A 94 -0.92 -3.98 5.84
CA ILE A 94 0.01 -5.00 6.35
C ILE A 94 1.42 -4.41 6.47
N SER A 95 1.86 -3.66 5.45
CA SER A 95 3.21 -3.09 5.41
C SER A 95 3.44 -2.03 6.49
N ARG A 96 2.42 -1.25 6.84
CA ARG A 96 2.49 -0.21 7.88
C ARG A 96 2.54 -0.80 9.28
N LYS A 97 1.69 -1.80 9.58
CA LYS A 97 1.66 -2.46 10.89
C LYS A 97 2.92 -3.32 11.14
N ASN A 98 3.47 -3.88 10.08
CA ASN A 98 4.58 -4.81 10.19
C ASN A 98 5.90 -4.10 9.85
N HIS A 99 6.57 -3.50 10.85
CA HIS A 99 7.92 -2.92 10.65
C HIS A 99 8.95 -3.95 10.13
N SER A 100 8.62 -5.25 10.13
CA SER A 100 9.39 -6.26 9.42
C SER A 100 9.38 -6.12 7.89
N VAL A 101 8.70 -5.13 7.29
CA VAL A 101 8.95 -4.77 5.87
C VAL A 101 10.41 -4.35 5.62
N LEU A 102 11.11 -3.90 6.67
CA LEU A 102 12.56 -3.67 6.65
C LEU A 102 13.37 -4.98 6.65
N GLU A 103 12.74 -6.12 6.95
CA GLU A 103 13.34 -7.44 7.14
C GLU A 103 12.86 -8.47 6.08
N SER A 104 11.61 -8.38 5.60
CA SER A 104 10.97 -9.31 4.66
C SER A 104 9.82 -8.69 3.86
N GLU A 105 9.47 -9.29 2.71
CA GLU A 105 8.42 -8.79 1.82
C GLU A 105 7.01 -9.04 2.39
N ALA A 106 6.21 -7.98 2.61
CA ALA A 106 4.81 -8.13 3.01
C ALA A 106 3.97 -8.69 1.85
N LYS A 107 3.32 -9.84 2.06
CA LYS A 107 2.48 -10.49 1.03
C LYS A 107 1.05 -10.66 1.54
N ILE A 108 0.10 -10.29 0.70
CA ILE A 108 -1.29 -10.70 0.84
C ILE A 108 -1.42 -12.18 0.45
N SER A 109 -2.23 -12.94 1.19
CA SER A 109 -2.42 -14.36 0.92
C SER A 109 -3.27 -14.59 -0.34
N ARG A 110 -3.20 -15.78 -0.95
CA ARG A 110 -4.03 -16.13 -2.12
C ARG A 110 -5.51 -16.17 -1.74
N GLU A 111 -5.81 -16.57 -0.51
CA GLU A 111 -7.16 -16.60 0.06
C GLU A 111 -7.70 -15.17 0.24
N GLU A 112 -6.89 -14.23 0.70
CA GLU A 112 -7.25 -12.81 0.78
C GLU A 112 -7.51 -12.23 -0.61
N VAL A 113 -6.64 -12.51 -1.59
CA VAL A 113 -6.84 -12.08 -2.99
C VAL A 113 -8.16 -12.60 -3.53
N THR A 114 -8.44 -13.89 -3.35
CA THR A 114 -9.67 -14.52 -3.83
C THR A 114 -10.90 -13.91 -3.17
N ARG A 115 -10.83 -13.63 -1.85
CA ARG A 115 -11.89 -12.94 -1.12
C ARG A 115 -12.15 -11.54 -1.67
N ILE A 116 -11.10 -10.75 -1.86
CA ILE A 116 -11.20 -9.39 -2.42
C ILE A 116 -11.83 -9.41 -3.81
N VAL A 117 -11.41 -10.32 -4.68
CA VAL A 117 -11.98 -10.45 -6.03
C VAL A 117 -13.46 -10.80 -5.96
N ARG A 118 -13.83 -11.82 -5.17
CA ARG A 118 -15.22 -12.26 -5.03
C ARG A 118 -16.10 -11.15 -4.49
N ASP A 119 -15.72 -10.53 -3.37
CA ASP A 119 -16.55 -9.52 -2.72
C ASP A 119 -16.69 -8.27 -3.61
N SER A 120 -15.60 -7.86 -4.27
CA SER A 120 -15.62 -6.74 -5.23
C SER A 120 -16.48 -7.02 -6.46
N THR A 121 -16.51 -8.27 -6.94
CA THR A 121 -17.37 -8.67 -8.07
C THR A 121 -18.86 -8.60 -7.68
N LEU A 122 -19.21 -8.98 -6.45
CA LEU A 122 -20.60 -8.96 -5.98
C LEU A 122 -21.10 -7.53 -5.70
N TRP A 123 -20.25 -6.68 -5.13
CA TRP A 123 -20.69 -5.42 -4.50
C TRP A 123 -20.03 -4.15 -5.02
N GLY A 124 -19.06 -4.26 -5.96
CA GLY A 124 -18.27 -3.13 -6.48
C GLY A 124 -19.04 -2.06 -7.27
N TRP A 125 -20.34 -2.29 -7.52
CA TRP A 125 -21.26 -1.30 -8.09
C TRP A 125 -21.68 -0.24 -7.07
N SER A 126 -21.66 -0.55 -5.77
CA SER A 126 -22.08 0.37 -4.71
C SER A 126 -20.90 1.18 -4.18
N ASN A 127 -21.00 2.51 -4.30
CA ASN A 127 -20.01 3.43 -3.74
C ASN A 127 -19.95 3.38 -2.19
N LEU A 128 -21.10 3.17 -1.54
CA LEU A 128 -21.14 3.01 -0.08
C LEU A 128 -20.40 1.76 0.38
N TRP A 129 -20.60 0.66 -0.35
CA TRP A 129 -19.89 -0.59 -0.07
C TRP A 129 -18.38 -0.43 -0.28
N LEU A 130 -17.96 0.25 -1.34
CA LEU A 130 -16.54 0.52 -1.60
C LEU A 130 -15.88 1.33 -0.48
N ASP A 131 -16.56 2.38 0.02
CA ASP A 131 -16.07 3.18 1.14
C ASP A 131 -15.92 2.33 2.42
N HIS A 132 -16.89 1.44 2.69
CA HIS A 132 -16.81 0.52 3.84
C HIS A 132 -15.69 -0.51 3.68
N TYR A 133 -15.60 -1.15 2.52
CA TYR A 133 -14.63 -2.20 2.25
C TYR A 133 -13.20 -1.67 2.24
N TYR A 134 -12.97 -0.46 1.72
CA TYR A 134 -11.69 0.21 1.81
C TYR A 134 -11.24 0.40 3.26
N ARG A 135 -12.14 0.90 4.13
CA ARG A 135 -11.83 1.06 5.57
C ARG A 135 -11.50 -0.28 6.21
N GLN A 136 -12.29 -1.31 5.94
CA GLN A 136 -12.05 -2.66 6.45
C GLN A 136 -10.67 -3.19 6.04
N LEU A 137 -10.27 -3.01 4.77
CA LEU A 137 -8.95 -3.45 4.29
C LEU A 137 -7.80 -2.60 4.83
N SER A 138 -8.05 -1.32 5.13
CA SER A 138 -7.06 -0.42 5.72
C SER A 138 -6.75 -0.74 7.18
N THR A 139 -7.67 -1.43 7.88
CA THR A 139 -7.46 -1.92 9.24
C THR A 139 -6.87 -3.33 9.21
N VAL A 140 -5.80 -3.57 9.97
CA VAL A 140 -5.28 -4.93 10.20
C VAL A 140 -5.73 -5.35 11.59
N ALA A 141 -6.63 -6.34 11.66
CA ALA A 141 -7.02 -6.97 12.92
C ALA A 141 -5.77 -7.39 13.72
N GLU A 142 -5.83 -7.22 15.05
CA GLU A 142 -4.80 -7.65 16.00
C GLU A 142 -4.62 -9.18 15.99
#